data_AF-A0A969VIT5-F1
#
_entry.id   AF-A0A969VIT5-F1
#
_cell.length_a   1.000
_cell.length_b   1.000
_cell.length_c   1.000
_cell.angle_alpha   90.00
_cell.angle_beta   90.00
_cell.angle_gamma   90.00
#
_symmetry.space_group_name_H-M   'P 1'
#
loop_
_entity.id
_entity.type
_entity.pdbx_description
1 polymer ?
#
loop_
_entity_poly.entity_id
_entity_poly.type
_entity_poly.pdbx_seq_one_letter_code
_entity_poly.pdbx_strand_id
1 'polypeptide(L)'
;MKTLSRLSILFLLVLSGPALAETMATQTEACPLVGPLADASVDCAALRSAYQAEVSSCMDKLHAEADARAGQRTSVNSHTNRSRFLICDKTVREEMASLVN
;
A
#
# COMPACT_ATOMS: atom_id res chain seq x y z
N MET A 1 -20.30 -22.16 35.18
CA MET A 1 -20.77 -22.29 33.78
C MET A 1 -22.21 -21.81 33.70
N LYS A 2 -22.46 -20.63 33.11
CA LYS A 2 -23.79 -20.17 32.74
C LYS A 2 -23.64 -19.19 31.58
N THR A 3 -24.07 -19.66 30.43
CA THR A 3 -24.01 -19.05 29.11
C THR A 3 -25.02 -17.90 29.00
N LEU A 4 -24.53 -16.71 28.71
CA LEU A 4 -25.23 -15.54 28.21
C LEU A 4 -24.36 -15.04 27.05
N SER A 5 -24.83 -14.47 25.97
CA SER A 5 -26.14 -14.26 25.38
C SER A 5 -25.79 -13.70 23.98
N ARG A 6 -26.68 -13.88 23.03
CA ARG A 6 -26.51 -13.50 21.63
C ARG A 6 -26.34 -11.99 21.42
N LEU A 7 -25.35 -11.60 20.62
CA LEU A 7 -25.31 -10.42 19.73
C LEU A 7 -24.42 -10.85 18.56
N SER A 8 -24.93 -11.40 17.45
CA SER A 8 -25.68 -10.72 16.39
C SER A 8 -25.14 -9.32 16.04
N ILE A 9 -24.65 -9.25 14.80
CA ILE A 9 -24.51 -8.05 13.95
C ILE A 9 -23.18 -7.30 14.13
N LEU A 10 -22.21 -7.60 13.27
CA LEU A 10 -21.70 -6.63 12.28
C LEU A 10 -20.82 -7.38 11.26
N PHE A 11 -21.48 -8.13 10.37
CA PHE A 11 -20.89 -8.55 9.11
C PHE A 11 -21.09 -7.39 8.12
N LEU A 12 -20.27 -6.36 8.25
CA LEU A 12 -20.32 -5.16 7.41
C LEU A 12 -18.89 -4.74 7.13
N LEU A 13 -18.54 -4.70 5.84
CA LEU A 13 -17.26 -4.30 5.21
C LEU A 13 -16.39 -5.41 4.61
N VAL A 14 -17.02 -6.45 4.05
CA VAL A 14 -16.38 -7.23 2.96
C VAL A 14 -17.18 -7.01 1.69
N LEU A 15 -17.26 -5.77 1.17
CA LEU A 15 -17.85 -5.52 -0.15
C LEU A 15 -17.47 -4.14 -0.75
N SER A 16 -16.18 -3.82 -0.78
CA SER A 16 -15.66 -2.71 -1.60
C SER A 16 -14.42 -3.14 -2.40
N GLY A 17 -14.37 -4.43 -2.78
CA GLY A 17 -13.24 -5.04 -3.49
C GLY A 17 -13.17 -4.80 -5.01
N PRO A 18 -14.27 -4.77 -5.78
CA PRO A 18 -14.14 -4.71 -7.24
C PRO A 18 -14.29 -3.29 -7.82
N ALA A 19 -15.08 -2.41 -7.19
CA ALA A 19 -15.32 -1.06 -7.72
C ALA A 19 -14.06 -0.16 -7.67
N LEU A 20 -13.16 -0.40 -6.70
CA LEU A 20 -11.86 0.27 -6.66
C LEU A 20 -10.95 -0.22 -7.78
N ALA A 21 -10.93 -1.54 -8.06
CA ALA A 21 -10.04 -2.13 -9.07
C ALA A 21 -10.33 -1.64 -10.50
N GLU A 22 -11.61 -1.57 -10.90
CA GLU A 22 -11.99 -1.08 -12.23
C GLU A 22 -11.68 0.41 -12.44
N THR A 23 -11.70 1.23 -11.37
CA THR A 23 -11.28 2.64 -11.43
C THR A 23 -9.77 2.83 -11.44
N MET A 24 -8.98 1.87 -10.95
CA MET A 24 -7.52 1.97 -10.96
C MET A 24 -6.95 1.73 -12.37
N ALA A 25 -7.69 0.99 -13.20
CA ALA A 25 -7.27 0.51 -14.53
C ALA A 25 -7.11 1.59 -15.60
N THR A 26 -8.02 2.55 -15.65
CA THR A 26 -7.99 3.64 -16.63
C THR A 26 -7.30 4.89 -16.10
N GLN A 27 -6.93 4.92 -14.81
CA GLN A 27 -6.42 6.12 -14.16
C GLN A 27 -4.91 6.16 -14.02
N THR A 28 -4.17 5.05 -14.11
CA THR A 28 -2.70 5.08 -14.00
C THR A 28 -2.00 5.79 -15.17
N GLU A 29 -2.60 5.87 -16.37
CA GLU A 29 -2.10 6.76 -17.46
C GLU A 29 -2.49 8.24 -17.25
N ALA A 30 -3.63 8.52 -16.62
CA ALA A 30 -4.13 9.88 -16.38
C ALA A 30 -3.67 10.48 -15.03
N CYS A 31 -3.19 9.65 -14.11
CA CYS A 31 -2.81 9.99 -12.74
C CYS A 31 -1.38 9.52 -12.46
N PRO A 32 -0.37 10.39 -12.60
CA PRO A 32 0.97 10.03 -12.19
C PRO A 32 0.98 9.74 -10.68
N LEU A 33 1.50 8.57 -10.28
CA LEU A 33 1.54 8.11 -8.88
C LEU A 33 2.41 8.98 -7.96
N VAL A 34 3.18 9.90 -8.54
CA VAL A 34 4.07 10.82 -7.83
C VAL A 34 3.85 12.24 -8.37
N GLY A 35 3.76 13.22 -7.48
CA GLY A 35 3.57 14.63 -7.84
C GLY A 35 2.71 15.41 -6.85
N PRO A 36 2.49 16.71 -7.07
CA PRO A 36 1.69 17.56 -6.19
C PRO A 36 0.24 17.06 -6.09
N LEU A 37 -0.30 16.96 -4.87
CA LEU A 37 -1.69 16.57 -4.61
C LEU A 37 -2.73 17.67 -4.91
N ALA A 38 -2.29 18.93 -4.96
CA ALA A 38 -3.19 20.10 -5.03
C ALA A 38 -4.09 20.11 -6.28
N ASP A 39 -3.63 19.52 -7.39
CA ASP A 39 -4.34 19.50 -8.68
C ASP A 39 -4.84 18.09 -9.05
N ALA A 40 -4.77 17.13 -8.13
CA ALA A 40 -5.21 15.77 -8.39
C ALA A 40 -6.73 15.65 -8.25
N SER A 41 -7.38 14.93 -9.16
CA SER A 41 -8.76 14.47 -8.95
C SER A 41 -8.85 13.63 -7.67
N VAL A 42 -10.04 13.55 -7.06
CA VAL A 42 -10.26 12.75 -5.83
C VAL A 42 -9.80 11.31 -6.02
N ASP A 43 -10.09 10.73 -7.17
CA ASP A 43 -9.70 9.35 -7.49
C ASP A 43 -8.18 9.20 -7.67
N CYS A 44 -7.53 10.20 -8.26
CA CYS A 44 -6.07 10.25 -8.40
C CYS A 44 -5.37 10.45 -7.05
N ALA A 45 -5.95 11.25 -6.14
CA ALA A 45 -5.48 11.38 -4.77
C ALA A 45 -5.62 10.07 -3.99
N ALA A 46 -6.75 9.35 -4.16
CA ALA A 46 -6.96 8.04 -3.55
C ALA A 46 -5.95 7.00 -4.07
N LEU A 47 -5.72 6.96 -5.39
CA LEU A 47 -4.73 6.08 -6.01
C LEU A 47 -3.31 6.36 -5.48
N ARG A 48 -2.92 7.64 -5.37
CA ARG A 48 -1.63 8.04 -4.80
C ARG A 48 -1.50 7.67 -3.32
N SER A 49 -2.58 7.83 -2.54
CA SER A 49 -2.59 7.45 -1.14
C SER A 49 -2.42 5.93 -0.97
N ALA A 50 -3.09 5.13 -1.80
CA ALA A 50 -2.94 3.68 -1.80
C ALA A 50 -1.50 3.28 -2.17
N TYR A 51 -0.96 3.85 -3.24
CA TYR A 51 0.42 3.64 -3.65
C TYR A 51 1.43 3.99 -2.53
N GLN A 52 1.27 5.13 -1.85
CA GLN A 52 2.15 5.52 -0.74
C GLN A 52 2.05 4.57 0.45
N ALA A 53 0.84 4.12 0.79
CA ALA A 53 0.63 3.17 1.87
C ALA A 53 1.33 1.83 1.60
N GLU A 54 1.21 1.31 0.37
CA GLU A 54 1.86 0.06 -0.03
C GLU A 54 3.38 0.18 -0.07
N VAL A 55 3.92 1.29 -0.59
CA VAL A 55 5.37 1.55 -0.55
C VAL A 55 5.89 1.61 0.89
N SER A 56 5.17 2.31 1.78
CA SER A 56 5.53 2.37 3.21
C SER A 56 5.51 0.99 3.86
N SER A 57 4.45 0.20 3.61
CA SER A 57 4.31 -1.17 4.11
C SER A 57 5.46 -2.08 3.63
N CYS A 58 5.83 -1.99 2.36
CA CYS A 58 6.98 -2.72 1.82
C CYS A 58 8.29 -2.29 2.49
N MET A 59 8.48 -0.98 2.68
CA MET A 59 9.67 -0.45 3.36
C MET A 59 9.77 -0.99 4.79
N ASP A 60 8.68 -0.93 5.56
CA ASP A 60 8.63 -1.41 6.94
C ASP A 60 8.97 -2.90 7.02
N LYS A 61 8.48 -3.72 6.07
CA LYS A 61 8.85 -5.14 5.98
C LYS A 61 10.34 -5.33 5.72
N LEU A 62 10.92 -4.62 4.75
CA LEU A 62 12.36 -4.71 4.45
C LEU A 62 13.23 -4.21 5.60
N HIS A 63 12.75 -3.22 6.36
CA HIS A 63 13.39 -2.77 7.59
C HIS A 63 13.36 -3.86 8.66
N ALA A 64 12.17 -4.41 8.96
CA ALA A 64 12.00 -5.46 9.96
C ALA A 64 12.82 -6.73 9.64
N GLU A 65 12.84 -7.16 8.37
CA GLU A 65 13.66 -8.31 7.93
C GLU A 65 15.15 -8.06 8.13
N ALA A 66 15.61 -6.84 7.81
CA ALA A 66 17.01 -6.50 7.92
C ALA A 66 17.44 -6.38 9.40
N ASP A 67 16.57 -5.85 10.26
CA ASP A 67 16.80 -5.79 11.71
C ASP A 67 16.83 -7.19 12.33
N ALA A 68 15.97 -8.11 11.86
CA ALA A 68 15.96 -9.51 12.28
C ALA A 68 17.23 -10.27 11.85
N ARG A 69 17.80 -9.96 10.67
CA ARG A 69 19.04 -10.59 10.17
C ARG A 69 20.30 -10.00 10.79
N ALA A 70 20.34 -8.69 11.03
CA ALA A 70 21.55 -7.97 11.43
C ALA A 70 21.69 -7.78 12.96
N GLY A 71 20.69 -8.17 13.74
CA GLY A 71 20.69 -7.92 15.19
C GLY A 71 20.79 -6.42 15.49
N GLN A 72 19.72 -5.67 15.18
CA GLN A 72 19.55 -4.24 15.49
C GLN A 72 20.61 -3.25 14.95
N ARG A 73 21.61 -3.69 14.18
CA ARG A 73 22.74 -2.85 13.72
C ARG A 73 22.72 -2.54 12.23
N THR A 74 21.56 -2.58 11.61
CA THR A 74 21.40 -2.22 10.22
C THR A 74 21.69 -0.73 10.06
N SER A 75 22.76 -0.38 9.32
CA SER A 75 23.05 1.02 9.02
C SER A 75 21.91 1.56 8.16
N VAL A 76 20.99 2.28 8.79
CA VAL A 76 20.03 3.15 8.12
C VAL A 76 20.84 4.30 7.54
N ASN A 77 21.48 4.06 6.40
CA ASN A 77 22.17 5.09 5.65
C ASN A 77 21.33 5.44 4.42
N SER A 78 21.57 6.62 3.85
CA SER A 78 20.79 7.12 2.71
C SER A 78 20.82 6.18 1.50
N HIS A 79 21.91 5.43 1.31
CA HIS A 79 22.06 4.48 0.21
C HIS A 79 21.18 3.24 0.39
N THR A 80 21.22 2.61 1.57
CA THR A 80 20.40 1.41 1.85
C THR A 80 18.92 1.74 1.85
N ASN A 81 18.54 2.91 2.38
CA ASN A 81 17.17 3.38 2.37
C ASN A 81 16.68 3.65 0.92
N ARG A 82 17.48 4.36 0.10
CA ARG A 82 17.17 4.59 -1.31
C ARG A 82 17.03 3.28 -2.09
N SER A 83 17.91 2.30 -1.89
CA SER A 83 17.83 1.01 -2.56
C SER A 83 16.55 0.26 -2.21
N ARG A 84 16.16 0.25 -0.93
CA ARG A 84 14.89 -0.35 -0.49
C ARG A 84 13.69 0.36 -1.10
N PHE A 85 13.71 1.69 -1.13
CA PHE A 85 12.65 2.47 -1.75
C PHE A 85 12.47 2.11 -3.23
N LEU A 86 13.56 1.99 -3.99
CA LEU A 86 13.48 1.62 -5.41
C LEU A 86 12.95 0.20 -5.63
N ILE A 87 13.25 -0.73 -4.72
CA ILE A 87 12.67 -2.08 -4.75
C ILE A 87 11.15 -1.99 -4.52
N CYS A 88 10.73 -1.31 -3.46
CA CYS A 88 9.33 -1.17 -3.10
C CYS A 88 8.52 -0.39 -4.15
N ASP A 89 9.07 0.70 -4.70
CA ASP A 89 8.45 1.47 -5.78
C ASP A 89 8.15 0.59 -6.99
N LYS A 90 9.13 -0.22 -7.43
CA LYS A 90 8.96 -1.14 -8.55
C LYS A 90 7.89 -2.19 -8.25
N THR A 91 7.99 -2.88 -7.10
CA THR A 91 7.06 -3.95 -6.73
C THR A 91 5.62 -3.44 -6.66
N VAL A 92 5.39 -2.32 -5.98
CA VAL A 92 4.05 -1.76 -5.83
C VAL A 92 3.49 -1.31 -7.19
N ARG A 93 4.30 -0.72 -8.07
CA ARG A 93 3.86 -0.38 -9.43
C ARG A 93 3.43 -1.62 -10.23
N GLU A 94 4.19 -2.71 -10.13
CA GLU A 94 3.87 -3.98 -10.81
C GLU A 94 2.58 -4.59 -10.24
N GLU A 95 2.42 -4.61 -8.91
CA GLU A 95 1.21 -5.11 -8.26
C GLU A 95 -0.02 -4.27 -8.63
N MET A 96 0.08 -2.94 -8.56
CA MET A 96 -1.01 -2.06 -8.96
C MET A 96 -1.35 -2.18 -10.45
N ALA A 97 -0.36 -2.40 -11.33
CA ALA A 97 -0.58 -2.65 -12.75
C ALA A 97 -1.19 -4.05 -13.01
N SER A 98 -0.95 -5.03 -12.13
CA SER A 98 -1.55 -6.37 -12.23
C SER A 98 -3.01 -6.43 -11.79
N LEU A 99 -3.46 -5.50 -10.93
CA LEU A 99 -4.87 -5.36 -10.53
C LEU A 99 -5.76 -4.79 -11.64
N VAL A 100 -5.14 -4.38 -12.74
CA VAL A 100 -5.75 -3.67 -13.88
C VAL A 100 -5.95 -4.58 -15.10
N ASN A 101 -5.25 -5.71 -15.17
CA ASN A 101 -5.38 -6.74 -16.22
C ASN A 101 -6.12 -7.97 -15.71
#